data_AF-A0A537NT15-F1
#
_entry.id   AF-A0A537NT15-F1
#
_cell.length_a   1.000
_cell.length_b   1.000
_cell.length_c   1.000
_cell.angle_alpha   90.00
_cell.angle_beta   90.00
_cell.angle_gamma   90.00
#
_symmetry.space_group_name_H-M   'P 1'
#
loop_
_entity.id
_entity.type
_entity.pdbx_description
1 polymer ?
#
loop_
_entity_poly.entity_id
_entity_poly.type
_entity_poly.pdbx_seq_one_letter_code
_entity_poly.pdbx_strand_id
1 'polypeptide(L)'
;MSVAAIEPTLTVPLAKPEAAPVRELSPRTRALLQGRILSTLLLMAWPNILVMFAQAASGLIETWFVAKLGTDALAGMALVFPGVMLVQMISAGAMGGGISSAIARALGAGRRDEADALVTHALVIMVALGTFFSATMLAFGRPIYRVLGGEGGELDAALSYSNVVFSGNVLLWVMNGLANVVRGTGNMLVPALVICVGVVVLVPV
;
A
#
# COMPACT_ATOMS: atom_id res chain seq x y z
N MET A 1 -48.83 -74.53 2.90
CA MET A 1 -48.07 -73.87 1.81
C MET A 1 -47.85 -72.44 2.26
N SER A 2 -46.73 -72.08 2.90
CA SER A 2 -45.34 -72.05 2.39
C SER A 2 -45.14 -71.03 1.26
N VAL A 3 -44.07 -70.23 1.43
CA VAL A 3 -43.38 -69.38 0.44
C VAL A 3 -44.03 -67.98 0.23
N ALA A 4 -43.35 -66.84 0.30
CA ALA A 4 -41.99 -66.48 0.71
C ALA A 4 -41.92 -64.96 0.95
N ALA A 5 -40.97 -64.57 1.79
CA ALA A 5 -40.47 -63.22 1.95
C ALA A 5 -39.95 -62.64 0.63
N ILE A 6 -40.21 -61.36 0.40
CA ILE A 6 -39.44 -60.54 -0.54
C ILE A 6 -39.19 -59.19 0.14
N GLU A 7 -38.08 -59.08 0.86
CA GLU A 7 -37.33 -57.83 0.88
C GLU A 7 -36.54 -57.74 -0.43
N PRO A 8 -36.35 -56.52 -0.96
CA PRO A 8 -35.02 -56.15 -1.36
C PRO A 8 -34.68 -54.82 -0.72
N THR A 9 -33.94 -54.92 0.36
CA THR A 9 -33.17 -53.87 1.00
C THR A 9 -32.13 -53.37 0.00
N LEU A 10 -32.47 -52.36 -0.79
CA LEU A 10 -31.51 -51.57 -1.56
C LEU A 10 -30.75 -50.65 -0.59
N THR A 11 -29.88 -51.24 0.24
CA THR A 11 -28.78 -50.51 0.86
C THR A 11 -27.78 -50.20 -0.25
N VAL A 12 -27.98 -49.08 -0.93
CA VAL A 12 -26.89 -48.41 -1.64
C VAL A 12 -25.83 -48.14 -0.56
N PRO A 13 -24.62 -48.70 -0.65
CA PRO A 13 -23.56 -48.32 0.27
C PRO A 13 -23.32 -46.83 0.01
N LEU A 14 -23.71 -45.97 0.94
CA LEU A 14 -23.26 -44.59 0.95
C LEU A 14 -21.74 -44.66 1.10
N ALA A 15 -21.03 -44.57 -0.02
CA ALA A 15 -19.59 -44.39 -0.02
C ALA A 15 -19.30 -43.25 0.95
N LYS A 16 -18.58 -43.56 2.04
CA LYS A 16 -18.15 -42.53 2.98
C LYS A 16 -17.47 -41.44 2.14
N PRO A 17 -17.91 -40.18 2.22
CA PRO A 17 -17.24 -39.12 1.48
C PRO A 17 -15.77 -39.18 1.88
N GLU A 18 -14.92 -39.53 0.91
CA GLU A 18 -13.49 -39.56 1.10
C GLU A 18 -13.11 -38.17 1.60
N ALA A 19 -12.74 -38.09 2.88
CA ALA A 19 -12.50 -36.82 3.53
C ALA A 19 -11.40 -36.12 2.74
N ALA A 20 -11.75 -35.02 2.07
CA ALA A 20 -10.80 -34.19 1.36
C ALA A 20 -9.60 -33.96 2.28
N PRO A 21 -8.36 -34.16 1.82
CA PRO A 21 -7.19 -34.11 2.68
C PRO A 21 -7.22 -32.81 3.47
N VAL A 22 -7.21 -32.93 4.80
CA VAL A 22 -7.25 -31.79 5.73
C VAL A 22 -6.01 -30.95 5.42
N ARG A 23 -6.21 -29.90 4.63
CA ARG A 23 -5.14 -28.99 4.22
C ARG A 23 -4.59 -28.40 5.52
N GLU A 24 -3.38 -28.78 5.92
CA GLU A 24 -2.79 -28.30 7.17
C GLU A 24 -2.79 -26.77 7.15
N LEU A 25 -3.63 -26.17 8.00
CA LEU A 25 -3.78 -24.73 8.06
C LEU A 25 -2.45 -24.14 8.55
N SER A 26 -1.88 -23.24 7.75
CA SER A 26 -0.64 -22.54 8.08
C SER A 26 -0.77 -21.85 9.45
N PRO A 27 0.33 -21.72 10.24
CA PRO A 27 0.28 -21.11 11.57
C PRO A 27 -0.37 -19.72 11.59
N ARG A 28 -0.18 -18.92 10.52
CA ARG A 28 -0.83 -17.62 10.33
C ARG A 28 -2.34 -17.74 10.12
N THR A 29 -2.79 -18.67 9.28
CA THR A 29 -4.22 -18.91 9.03
C THR A 29 -4.92 -19.37 10.31
N ARG A 30 -4.25 -20.20 11.11
CA ARG A 30 -4.76 -20.66 12.41
C ARG A 30 -4.87 -19.53 13.43
N ALA A 31 -3.87 -18.64 13.50
CA ALA A 31 -3.90 -17.47 14.37
C ALA A 31 -4.98 -16.43 13.96
N LEU A 32 -5.29 -16.31 12.67
CA LEU A 32 -6.37 -15.47 12.16
C LEU A 32 -7.76 -16.04 12.47
N LEU A 33 -7.93 -17.37 12.45
CA LEU A 33 -9.22 -18.03 12.65
C LEU A 33 -9.54 -18.35 14.12
N GLN A 34 -8.52 -18.60 14.96
CA GLN A 34 -8.68 -19.09 16.33
C GLN A 34 -8.11 -18.15 17.40
N GLY A 35 -7.36 -17.12 17.01
CA GLY A 35 -6.78 -16.15 17.93
C GLY A 35 -7.82 -15.15 18.46
N ARG A 36 -7.51 -14.51 19.61
CA ARG A 36 -8.31 -13.39 20.13
C ARG A 36 -8.24 -12.23 19.13
N ILE A 37 -9.37 -11.91 18.50
CA ILE A 37 -9.51 -10.89 17.44
C ILE A 37 -8.71 -9.63 17.75
N LEU A 38 -8.86 -9.06 18.95
CA LEU A 38 -8.17 -7.82 19.35
C LEU A 38 -6.63 -7.98 19.37
N SER A 39 -6.12 -9.09 19.90
CA SER A 39 -4.67 -9.30 20.01
C SER A 39 -4.03 -9.57 18.65
N THR A 40 -4.71 -10.32 17.78
CA THR A 40 -4.22 -10.58 16.41
C THR A 40 -4.24 -9.29 15.58
N LEU A 41 -5.30 -8.48 15.69
CA LEU A 41 -5.39 -7.18 15.02
C LEU A 41 -4.30 -6.21 15.50
N LEU A 42 -4.07 -6.10 16.82
CA LEU A 42 -3.03 -5.23 17.37
C LEU A 42 -1.63 -5.67 16.92
N LEU A 43 -1.34 -6.97 16.92
CA LEU A 43 -0.04 -7.49 16.46
C LEU A 43 0.20 -7.23 14.97
N MET A 44 -0.87 -7.26 14.17
CA MET A 44 -0.83 -6.96 12.74
C MET A 44 -0.76 -5.46 12.43
N ALA A 45 -1.43 -4.63 13.23
CA ALA A 45 -1.46 -3.18 13.06
C ALA A 45 -0.19 -2.50 13.58
N TRP A 46 0.42 -3.03 14.64
CA TRP A 46 1.58 -2.42 15.31
C TRP A 46 2.72 -2.04 14.37
N PRO A 47 3.18 -2.91 13.43
CA PRO A 47 4.21 -2.54 12.47
C PRO A 47 3.79 -1.37 11.57
N ASN A 48 2.53 -1.33 11.13
CA ASN A 48 2.04 -0.27 10.25
C ASN A 48 1.89 1.07 11.00
N ILE A 49 1.50 1.04 12.28
CA ILE A 49 1.46 2.22 13.14
C ILE A 49 2.86 2.82 13.29
N LEU A 50 3.87 1.98 13.53
CA LEU A 50 5.26 2.43 13.64
C LEU A 50 5.75 3.09 12.34
N VAL A 51 5.42 2.51 11.18
CA VAL A 51 5.74 3.09 9.87
C VAL A 51 5.06 4.46 9.70
N MET A 52 3.77 4.57 10.01
CA MET A 52 3.04 5.84 9.89
C MET A 52 3.62 6.91 10.82
N PHE A 53 4.01 6.53 12.03
CA PHE A 53 4.66 7.43 12.97
C PHE A 53 6.03 7.90 12.46
N ALA A 54 6.86 6.99 11.95
CA ALA A 54 8.16 7.34 11.38
C ALA A 54 8.03 8.27 10.16
N GLN A 55 7.04 8.02 9.28
CA GLN A 55 6.74 8.90 8.14
C GLN A 55 6.32 10.30 8.59
N ALA A 56 5.43 10.39 9.59
CA ALA A 56 5.01 11.67 10.15
C ALA A 56 6.18 12.44 10.79
N ALA A 57 7.04 11.75 11.54
CA ALA A 57 8.24 12.34 12.14
C ALA A 57 9.24 12.83 11.07
N SER A 58 9.49 12.05 10.02
CA SER A 58 10.36 12.45 8.90
C SER A 58 9.86 13.73 8.23
N GLY A 59 8.55 13.80 7.94
CA GLY A 59 7.97 15.00 7.32
C GLY A 59 8.12 16.26 8.20
N LEU A 60 8.01 16.10 9.53
CA LEU A 60 8.23 17.21 10.46
C LEU A 60 9.70 17.65 10.47
N ILE A 61 10.65 16.71 10.44
CA ILE A 61 12.08 16.98 10.41
C ILE A 61 12.46 17.70 9.11
N GLU A 62 11.99 17.22 7.95
CA GLU A 62 12.21 17.87 6.65
C GLU A 62 11.71 19.32 6.64
N THR A 63 10.48 19.53 7.15
CA THR A 63 9.90 20.87 7.26
C THR A 63 10.73 21.76 8.20
N TRP A 64 11.22 21.21 9.31
CA TRP A 64 12.07 21.95 10.25
C TRP A 64 13.42 22.36 9.66
N PHE A 65 14.06 21.49 8.86
CA PHE A 65 15.28 21.85 8.14
C PHE A 65 15.03 22.97 7.13
N VAL A 66 13.94 22.87 6.35
CA VAL A 66 13.62 23.91 5.36
C VAL A 66 13.21 25.24 6.01
N ALA A 67 12.56 25.20 7.18
CA ALA A 67 12.29 26.40 7.96
C ALA A 67 13.57 27.16 8.37
N LYS A 68 14.72 26.48 8.46
CA LYS A 68 16.02 27.12 8.73
C LYS A 68 16.67 27.78 7.50
N LEU A 69 16.23 27.46 6.28
CA LEU A 69 16.78 28.04 5.06
C LEU A 69 16.27 29.47 4.77
N GLY A 70 15.22 29.92 5.47
CA GLY A 70 14.66 31.27 5.35
C GLY A 70 13.15 31.27 5.14
N THR A 71 12.54 32.46 5.23
CA THR A 71 11.09 32.66 5.09
C THR A 71 10.60 32.29 3.69
N ASP A 72 11.35 32.65 2.65
CA ASP A 72 10.96 32.44 1.25
C ASP A 72 11.00 30.94 0.89
N ALA A 73 11.99 30.21 1.43
CA ALA A 73 12.10 28.75 1.27
C ALA A 73 10.94 28.01 1.96
N LEU A 74 10.58 28.45 3.17
CA LEU A 74 9.47 27.89 3.92
C LEU A 74 8.12 28.19 3.26
N ALA A 75 7.92 29.43 2.79
CA ALA A 75 6.72 29.83 2.05
C ALA A 75 6.60 29.04 0.72
N GLY A 76 7.71 28.88 -0.01
CA GLY A 76 7.75 28.07 -1.22
C GLY A 76 7.38 26.61 -0.97
N MET A 77 7.91 25.99 0.07
CA MET A 77 7.53 24.63 0.48
C MET A 77 6.04 24.52 0.83
N ALA A 78 5.48 25.51 1.55
CA ALA A 78 4.07 25.52 1.93
C ALA A 78 3.14 25.53 0.72
N LEU A 79 3.52 26.20 -0.38
CA LEU A 79 2.78 26.18 -1.65
C LEU A 79 2.80 24.80 -2.33
N VAL A 80 3.91 24.06 -2.20
CA VAL A 80 4.07 22.74 -2.81
C VAL A 80 3.37 21.64 -2.00
N PHE A 81 3.23 21.83 -0.68
CA PHE A 81 2.71 20.83 0.25
C PHE A 81 1.33 20.25 -0.15
N PRO A 82 0.31 21.04 -0.54
CA PRO A 82 -0.98 20.49 -0.98
C PRO A 82 -0.86 19.56 -2.20
N GLY A 83 0.02 19.91 -3.15
CA GLY A 83 0.26 19.09 -4.34
C GLY A 83 0.92 17.76 -3.99
N VAL A 84 1.93 17.79 -3.11
CA VAL A 84 2.59 16.58 -2.62
C VAL A 84 1.62 15.71 -1.83
N MET A 85 0.85 16.29 -0.91
CA MET A 85 -0.17 15.56 -0.14
C MET A 85 -1.21 14.90 -1.05
N LEU A 86 -1.70 15.61 -2.07
CA LEU A 86 -2.66 15.07 -3.02
C LEU A 86 -2.11 13.81 -3.70
N VAL A 87 -0.90 13.92 -4.26
CA VAL A 87 -0.26 12.81 -4.97
C VAL A 87 0.00 11.63 -4.03
N GLN A 88 0.40 11.90 -2.78
CA GLN A 88 0.62 10.86 -1.77
C GLN A 88 -0.66 10.16 -1.35
N MET A 89 -1.76 10.89 -1.18
CA MET A 89 -3.06 10.31 -0.84
C MET A 89 -3.65 9.49 -1.99
N ILE A 90 -3.46 9.91 -3.24
CA ILE A 90 -3.88 9.13 -4.40
C ILE A 90 -3.05 7.84 -4.50
N SER A 91 -1.73 7.95 -4.38
CA SER A 91 -0.80 6.84 -4.49
C SER A 91 -0.97 5.81 -3.36
N ALA A 92 -0.81 6.22 -2.11
CA ALA A 92 -0.81 5.32 -0.96
C ALA A 92 -2.22 4.99 -0.46
N GLY A 93 -3.14 5.95 -0.52
CA GLY A 93 -4.52 5.78 -0.03
C GLY A 93 -5.42 5.11 -1.07
N ALA A 94 -5.81 5.87 -2.11
CA ALA A 94 -6.79 5.41 -3.09
C ALA A 94 -6.30 4.20 -3.90
N MET A 95 -5.16 4.32 -4.56
CA MET A 95 -4.58 3.25 -5.37
C MET A 95 -4.03 2.13 -4.51
N GLY A 96 -3.26 2.47 -3.48
CA GLY A 96 -2.68 1.50 -2.54
C GLY A 96 -3.72 0.62 -1.85
N GLY A 97 -4.81 1.22 -1.35
CA GLY A 97 -5.94 0.50 -0.76
C GLY A 97 -6.62 -0.43 -1.76
N GLY A 98 -6.85 0.04 -3.00
CA GLY A 98 -7.42 -0.76 -4.08
C GLY A 98 -6.59 -2.00 -4.42
N ILE A 99 -5.28 -1.82 -4.56
CA ILE A 99 -4.32 -2.91 -4.87
C ILE A 99 -4.27 -3.93 -3.74
N SER A 100 -4.09 -3.46 -2.50
CA SER A 100 -4.03 -4.33 -1.32
C SER A 100 -5.31 -5.17 -1.19
N SER A 101 -6.47 -4.54 -1.39
CA SER A 101 -7.78 -5.19 -1.32
C SER A 101 -7.99 -6.23 -2.43
N ALA A 102 -7.60 -5.90 -3.67
CA ALA A 102 -7.76 -6.81 -4.81
C ALA A 102 -6.87 -8.06 -4.67
N ILE A 103 -5.61 -7.87 -4.25
CA ILE A 103 -4.66 -8.97 -4.01
C ILE A 103 -5.11 -9.85 -2.85
N ALA A 104 -5.57 -9.24 -1.75
CA ALA A 104 -6.09 -9.99 -0.59
C ALA A 104 -7.27 -10.89 -0.99
N ARG A 105 -8.19 -10.41 -1.84
CA ARG A 105 -9.30 -11.23 -2.34
C ARG A 105 -8.86 -12.36 -3.26
N ALA A 106 -7.94 -12.10 -4.19
CA ALA A 106 -7.43 -13.13 -5.11
C ALA A 106 -6.71 -14.25 -4.36
N LEU A 107 -5.83 -13.89 -3.42
CA LEU A 107 -5.12 -14.85 -2.57
C LEU A 107 -6.06 -15.57 -1.60
N GLY A 108 -7.03 -14.87 -1.02
CA GLY A 108 -8.05 -15.46 -0.15
C GLY A 108 -8.93 -16.50 -0.87
N ALA A 109 -9.14 -16.33 -2.18
CA ALA A 109 -9.82 -17.29 -3.04
C ALA A 109 -8.92 -18.41 -3.57
N GLY A 110 -7.62 -18.42 -3.21
CA GLY A 110 -6.64 -19.40 -3.67
C GLY A 110 -6.15 -19.21 -5.12
N ARG A 111 -6.51 -18.11 -5.78
CA ARG A 111 -6.19 -17.83 -7.18
C ARG A 111 -4.87 -17.05 -7.29
N ARG A 112 -3.76 -17.77 -7.17
CA ARG A 112 -2.41 -17.16 -7.17
C ARG A 112 -2.03 -16.55 -8.52
N ASP A 113 -2.39 -17.21 -9.62
CA ASP A 113 -2.08 -16.71 -10.97
C ASP A 113 -2.77 -15.37 -11.25
N GLU A 114 -4.00 -15.21 -10.78
CA GLU A 114 -4.71 -13.92 -10.83
C GLU A 114 -4.01 -12.86 -9.96
N ALA A 115 -3.55 -13.24 -8.76
CA ALA A 115 -2.85 -12.32 -7.87
C ALA A 115 -1.55 -11.80 -8.51
N ASP A 116 -0.77 -12.67 -9.17
CA ASP A 116 0.45 -12.28 -9.88
C ASP A 116 0.14 -11.37 -11.07
N ALA A 117 -0.89 -11.68 -11.87
CA ALA A 117 -1.33 -10.80 -12.94
C ALA A 117 -1.76 -9.42 -12.42
N LEU A 118 -2.45 -9.37 -11.27
CA LEU A 118 -2.85 -8.12 -10.62
C LEU A 118 -1.65 -7.25 -10.23
N VAL A 119 -0.54 -7.85 -9.79
CA VAL A 119 0.69 -7.11 -9.45
C VAL A 119 1.26 -6.43 -10.69
N THR A 120 1.32 -7.12 -11.83
CA THR A 120 1.81 -6.52 -13.09
C THR A 120 0.93 -5.35 -13.52
N HIS A 121 -0.39 -5.49 -13.46
CA HIS A 121 -1.32 -4.41 -13.77
C HIS A 121 -1.16 -3.23 -12.81
N ALA A 122 -1.03 -3.50 -11.52
CA ALA A 122 -0.80 -2.47 -10.51
C ALA A 122 0.47 -1.68 -10.80
N LEU A 123 1.57 -2.34 -11.17
CA LEU A 123 2.83 -1.68 -11.54
C LEU A 123 2.68 -0.79 -12.76
N VAL A 124 2.01 -1.27 -13.82
CA VAL A 124 1.77 -0.45 -15.02
C VAL A 124 0.95 0.79 -14.68
N ILE A 125 -0.12 0.63 -13.89
CA ILE A 125 -0.97 1.75 -13.46
C ILE A 125 -0.17 2.75 -12.60
N MET A 126 0.68 2.25 -11.69
CA MET A 126 1.54 3.06 -10.83
C MET A 126 2.52 3.90 -11.62
N VAL A 127 3.19 3.31 -12.61
CA VAL A 127 4.12 4.03 -13.49
C VAL A 127 3.38 5.04 -14.35
N ALA A 128 2.23 4.66 -14.93
CA ALA A 128 1.43 5.55 -15.77
C ALA A 128 0.93 6.77 -14.99
N LEU A 129 0.31 6.56 -13.82
CA LEU A 129 -0.19 7.65 -12.98
C LEU A 129 0.95 8.46 -12.36
N GLY A 130 2.02 7.81 -11.88
CA GLY A 130 3.19 8.51 -11.35
C GLY A 130 3.83 9.43 -12.39
N THR A 131 3.92 8.97 -13.64
CA THR A 131 4.43 9.78 -14.77
C THR A 131 3.45 10.90 -15.13
N PHE A 132 2.15 10.63 -15.14
CA PHE A 132 1.12 11.63 -15.39
C PHE A 132 1.16 12.77 -14.35
N PHE A 133 1.24 12.45 -13.05
CA PHE A 133 1.33 13.46 -11.99
C PHE A 133 2.66 14.22 -12.03
N SER A 134 3.77 13.52 -12.29
CA SER A 134 5.09 14.14 -12.46
C SER A 134 5.08 15.14 -13.63
N ALA A 135 4.64 14.70 -14.82
CA ALA A 135 4.57 15.55 -16.00
C ALA A 135 3.61 16.74 -15.80
N THR A 136 2.47 16.52 -15.16
CA THR A 136 1.50 17.59 -14.88
C THR A 136 2.09 18.64 -13.95
N MET A 137 2.75 18.23 -12.85
CA MET A 137 3.34 19.18 -11.92
C MET A 137 4.58 19.88 -12.48
N LEU A 138 5.39 19.22 -13.29
CA LEU A 138 6.55 19.85 -13.95
C LEU A 138 6.12 20.84 -15.04
N ALA A 139 5.08 20.52 -15.82
CA ALA A 139 4.59 21.39 -16.90
C ALA A 139 3.73 22.55 -16.38
N PHE A 140 2.90 22.31 -15.36
CA PHE A 140 1.93 23.27 -14.84
C PHE A 140 2.27 23.79 -13.43
N GLY A 141 3.43 23.46 -12.86
CA GLY A 141 3.82 23.88 -11.51
C GLY A 141 3.77 25.40 -11.33
N ARG A 142 4.35 26.16 -12.27
CA ARG A 142 4.38 27.63 -12.19
C ARG A 142 2.99 28.28 -12.14
N PRO A 143 2.05 27.98 -13.05
CA PRO A 143 0.70 28.54 -12.95
C PRO A 143 -0.05 28.04 -11.71
N ILE A 144 0.13 26.79 -11.29
CA ILE A 144 -0.49 26.26 -10.06
C ILE A 144 -0.03 27.05 -8.83
N TYR A 145 1.28 27.25 -8.66
CA TYR A 145 1.83 27.96 -7.51
C TYR A 145 1.50 29.45 -7.51
N ARG A 146 1.38 30.08 -8.68
CA ARG A 146 0.87 31.45 -8.78
C ARG A 146 -0.58 31.58 -8.33
N VAL A 147 -1.45 30.64 -8.72
CA VAL A 147 -2.86 30.65 -8.28
C VAL A 147 -2.97 30.42 -6.77
N LEU A 148 -2.04 29.67 -6.19
CA LEU A 148 -1.92 29.49 -4.74
C LEU A 148 -1.36 30.72 -4.00
N GLY A 149 -1.01 31.79 -4.71
CA GLY A 149 -0.53 33.04 -4.14
C GLY A 149 0.99 33.19 -4.05
N GLY A 150 1.76 32.33 -4.73
CA GLY A 150 3.22 32.46 -4.79
C GLY A 150 3.68 33.57 -5.73
N GLU A 151 4.43 34.53 -5.20
CA GLU A 151 5.05 35.61 -5.96
C GLU A 151 6.58 35.64 -5.72
N GLY A 152 7.29 36.51 -6.46
CA GLY A 152 8.72 36.79 -6.22
C GLY A 152 9.62 35.58 -5.92
N GLY A 153 10.32 35.65 -4.78
CA GLY A 153 11.29 34.65 -4.34
C GLY A 153 10.68 33.34 -3.85
N GLU A 154 9.47 33.36 -3.27
CA GLU A 154 8.80 32.13 -2.85
C GLU A 154 8.34 31.27 -4.03
N LEU A 155 8.00 31.87 -5.17
CA LEU A 155 7.63 31.12 -6.38
C LEU A 155 8.82 30.35 -6.96
N ASP A 156 10.01 30.97 -6.99
CA ASP A 156 11.23 30.31 -7.49
C ASP A 156 11.68 29.20 -6.52
N ALA A 157 11.56 29.43 -5.21
CA ALA A 157 11.80 28.39 -4.20
C ALA A 157 10.81 27.21 -4.34
N ALA A 158 9.52 27.48 -4.55
CA ALA A 158 8.51 26.46 -4.79
C ALA A 158 8.81 25.62 -6.04
N LEU A 159 9.22 26.26 -7.14
CA LEU A 159 9.60 25.57 -8.37
C LEU A 159 10.84 24.70 -8.19
N SER A 160 11.86 25.21 -7.51
CA SER A 160 13.08 24.43 -7.23
C SER A 160 12.76 23.18 -6.40
N TYR A 161 12.00 23.34 -5.31
CA TYR A 161 11.61 22.23 -4.44
C TYR A 161 10.69 21.23 -5.16
N SER A 162 9.64 21.71 -5.82
CA SER A 162 8.69 20.85 -6.55
C SER A 162 9.36 20.08 -7.68
N ASN A 163 10.26 20.70 -8.47
CA ASN A 163 10.95 19.99 -9.54
C ASN A 163 11.76 18.81 -9.01
N VAL A 164 12.45 19.00 -7.88
CA VAL A 164 13.20 17.91 -7.24
C VAL A 164 12.25 16.80 -6.79
N VAL A 165 11.19 17.14 -6.05
CA VAL A 165 10.22 16.15 -5.53
C VAL A 165 9.50 15.40 -6.67
N PHE A 166 9.01 16.12 -7.68
CA PHE A 166 8.23 15.54 -8.77
C PHE A 166 9.09 14.79 -9.80
N SER A 167 10.39 15.09 -9.93
CA SER A 167 11.30 14.30 -10.77
C SER A 167 11.42 12.84 -10.30
N GLY A 168 11.40 12.62 -8.97
CA GLY A 168 11.44 11.30 -8.35
C GLY A 168 10.07 10.66 -8.12
N ASN A 169 8.98 11.32 -8.52
CA ASN A 169 7.62 10.91 -8.16
C ASN A 169 7.25 9.51 -8.68
N VAL A 170 7.71 9.13 -9.87
CA VAL A 170 7.44 7.81 -10.46
C VAL A 170 8.01 6.70 -9.58
N LEU A 171 9.22 6.88 -9.05
CA LEU A 171 9.86 5.91 -8.16
C LEU A 171 9.09 5.79 -6.84
N LEU A 172 8.66 6.93 -6.28
CA LEU A 172 7.82 6.98 -5.09
C LEU A 172 6.49 6.24 -5.27
N TRP A 173 5.86 6.36 -6.44
CA TRP A 173 4.66 5.62 -6.79
C TRP A 173 4.92 4.13 -6.83
N VAL A 174 5.93 3.67 -7.57
CA VAL A 174 6.27 2.25 -7.66
C VAL A 174 6.58 1.65 -6.28
N MET A 175 7.36 2.34 -5.45
CA MET A 175 7.68 1.89 -4.09
C MET A 175 6.43 1.76 -3.22
N ASN A 176 5.54 2.77 -3.24
CA ASN A 176 4.26 2.70 -2.53
C ASN A 176 3.40 1.54 -3.04
N GLY A 177 3.35 1.32 -4.35
CA GLY A 177 2.61 0.21 -4.93
C GLY A 177 3.08 -1.14 -4.47
N LEU A 178 4.39 -1.39 -4.55
CA LEU A 178 4.99 -2.63 -4.07
C LEU A 178 4.75 -2.83 -2.57
N ALA A 179 4.87 -1.77 -1.76
CA ALA A 179 4.55 -1.84 -0.33
C ALA A 179 3.09 -2.21 -0.05
N ASN A 180 2.16 -1.75 -0.89
CA ASN A 180 0.74 -2.06 -0.80
C ASN A 180 0.39 -3.46 -1.33
N VAL A 181 1.07 -3.91 -2.39
CA VAL A 181 1.01 -5.30 -2.90
C VAL A 181 1.36 -6.27 -1.78
N VAL A 182 2.50 -6.06 -1.14
CA VAL A 182 3.00 -6.94 -0.08
C VAL A 182 2.07 -6.88 1.15
N ARG A 183 1.55 -5.70 1.51
CA ARG A 183 0.49 -5.57 2.54
C ARG A 183 -0.75 -6.42 2.20
N GLY A 184 -1.19 -6.42 0.94
CA GLY A 184 -2.32 -7.21 0.45
C GLY A 184 -2.12 -8.73 0.55
N THR A 185 -0.88 -9.22 0.56
CA THR A 185 -0.58 -10.65 0.78
C THR A 185 -0.75 -11.10 2.24
N GLY A 186 -0.99 -10.17 3.17
CA GLY A 186 -1.02 -10.43 4.61
C GLY A 186 0.37 -10.47 5.26
N ASN A 187 1.45 -10.28 4.50
CA ASN A 187 2.81 -10.11 5.02
C ASN A 187 3.09 -8.64 5.32
N MET A 188 2.68 -8.17 6.50
CA MET A 188 2.94 -6.79 6.94
C MET A 188 4.35 -6.55 7.48
N LEU A 189 5.15 -7.61 7.66
CA LEU A 189 6.51 -7.50 8.18
C LEU A 189 7.50 -7.04 7.11
N VAL A 190 7.38 -7.53 5.87
CA VAL A 190 8.29 -7.15 4.78
C VAL A 190 8.20 -5.66 4.42
N PRO A 191 7.02 -5.04 4.24
CA PRO A 191 6.91 -3.61 3.98
C PRO A 191 7.44 -2.77 5.15
N ALA A 192 7.11 -3.17 6.37
CA ALA A 192 7.56 -2.45 7.56
C ALA A 192 9.09 -2.50 7.69
N LEU A 193 9.72 -3.65 7.43
CA LEU A 193 11.17 -3.80 7.53
C LEU A 193 11.89 -3.04 6.41
N VAL A 194 11.38 -3.07 5.18
CA VAL A 194 11.93 -2.30 4.05
C VAL A 194 11.82 -0.79 4.30
N ILE A 195 10.67 -0.30 4.79
CA ILE A 195 10.47 1.12 5.08
C ILE A 195 11.33 1.54 6.28
N CYS A 196 11.36 0.77 7.37
CA CYS A 196 12.20 1.09 8.53
C CYS A 196 13.70 1.08 8.20
N VAL A 197 14.18 0.10 7.42
CA VAL A 197 15.57 0.10 6.94
C VAL A 197 15.82 1.29 6.01
N GLY A 198 14.88 1.62 5.12
CA GLY A 198 14.97 2.79 4.27
C GLY A 198 15.06 4.10 5.06
N VAL A 199 14.28 4.25 6.13
CA VAL A 199 14.36 5.41 7.05
C VAL A 199 15.72 5.44 7.75
N VAL A 200 16.24 4.32 8.24
CA VAL A 200 17.56 4.26 8.90
C VAL A 200 18.69 4.59 7.92
N VAL A 201 18.57 4.18 6.64
CA VAL A 201 19.52 4.49 5.56
C VAL A 201 19.37 5.93 5.04
N LEU A 202 18.21 6.55 5.19
CA LEU A 202 17.99 7.98 4.93
C LEU A 202 18.58 8.85 6.05
N VAL A 203 18.63 8.34 7.28
CA VAL A 203 19.07 9.05 8.49
C VAL A 203 20.60 9.23 8.69
N PRO A 204 21.56 8.76 7.84
CA PRO A 204 22.96 9.11 8.04
C PRO A 204 23.41 10.22 7.09
N VAL A 205 22.74 11.39 7.07
CA VAL A 205 23.35 12.71 6.75
C VAL A 205 22.53 13.81 7.42
#